data_AF-M2AUI2-F1
#
_entry.id   AF-M2AUI2-F1
#
_cell.length_a   1.000
_cell.length_b   1.000
_cell.length_c   1.000
_cell.angle_alpha   90.00
_cell.angle_beta   90.00
_cell.angle_gamma   90.00
#
_symmetry.space_group_name_H-M   'P 1'
#
loop_
_entity.id
_entity.type
_entity.pdbx_description
1 polymer ?
#
loop_
_entity_poly.entity_id
_entity_poly.type
_entity_poly.pdbx_seq_one_letter_code
_entity_poly.pdbx_strand_id
1 'polypeptide(L)'
;MLRASKVKLAVSSMAMVIAFASPAIVTHGEEHAMHHAASKVLVDADILAAFVNKPCENFQLARKQFLSGNNAKAAGHLRTASAYLRLEAARAEATSRVAIETSVRELEQLASAVERGEVRAYSELQRVFVQAHVALASHHCVQSDSCCCQLEKDGNEGDVTCVCRELNAATIHLEQATMWRNGELANLVQPTYDESHFAEMESMGFSNSMAMPKNNADQNQFLSSMKQRIGSLHKKLEAFTGRKIQLARPNEIDAFGGMGLR
;
A
#
# COMPACT_ATOMS: atom_id res chain seq x y z
N MET A 1 30.02 5.45 10.29
CA MET A 1 29.60 4.05 10.03
C MET A 1 28.08 4.04 9.96
N LEU A 2 27.49 3.85 8.77
CA LEU A 2 26.04 3.75 8.60
C LEU A 2 25.54 2.44 9.21
N ARG A 3 24.67 2.52 10.21
CA ARG A 3 24.10 1.34 10.88
C ARG A 3 22.81 0.98 10.14
N ALA A 4 22.91 0.07 9.17
CA ALA A 4 21.75 -0.41 8.42
C ALA A 4 20.70 -1.01 9.36
N SER A 5 19.48 -0.47 9.32
CA SER A 5 18.36 -0.92 10.14
C SER A 5 17.73 -2.16 9.50
N LYS A 6 17.93 -3.34 10.11
CA LYS A 6 17.38 -4.61 9.63
C LYS A 6 15.94 -4.81 10.10
N VAL A 7 15.02 -5.06 9.18
CA VAL A 7 13.63 -5.42 9.48
C VAL A 7 13.48 -6.94 9.46
N LYS A 8 12.78 -7.49 10.45
CA LYS A 8 12.50 -8.93 10.55
C LYS A 8 11.15 -9.23 9.89
N LEU A 9 11.15 -10.01 8.81
CA LEU A 9 9.93 -10.51 8.17
C LEU A 9 9.71 -11.98 8.56
N ALA A 10 8.50 -12.30 9.00
CA ALA A 10 8.06 -13.67 9.22
C ALA A 10 7.15 -14.09 8.07
N VAL A 11 7.60 -15.06 7.26
CA VAL A 11 6.78 -15.66 6.20
C VAL A 11 6.20 -16.96 6.73
N SER A 12 4.88 -17.09 6.72
CA SER A 12 4.20 -18.35 7.06
C SER A 12 3.56 -18.92 5.81
N SER A 13 4.00 -20.10 5.39
CA SER A 13 3.47 -20.80 4.22
C SER A 13 2.31 -21.68 4.65
N MET A 14 1.10 -21.43 4.16
CA MET A 14 -0.09 -22.23 4.48
C MET A 14 -0.23 -23.33 3.42
N ALA A 15 0.22 -24.54 3.72
CA ALA A 15 -0.02 -25.72 2.89
C ALA A 15 -1.35 -26.35 3.28
N MET A 16 -2.32 -26.36 2.36
CA MET A 16 -3.60 -27.04 2.53
C MET A 16 -3.40 -28.53 2.25
N VAL A 17 -3.43 -29.36 3.30
CA VAL A 17 -3.39 -30.82 3.16
C VAL A 17 -4.80 -31.32 2.85
N ILE A 18 -5.01 -31.79 1.62
CA ILE A 18 -6.23 -32.50 1.22
C ILE A 18 -6.06 -33.96 1.64
N ALA A 19 -6.76 -34.37 2.71
CA ALA A 19 -6.79 -35.76 3.15
C ALA A 19 -7.79 -36.56 2.30
N PHE A 20 -7.29 -37.46 1.45
CA PHE A 20 -8.10 -38.52 0.86
C PHE A 20 -8.23 -39.67 1.88
N ALA A 21 -9.47 -40.02 2.22
CA ALA A 21 -9.77 -41.15 3.11
C ALA A 21 -9.76 -42.47 2.32
N SER A 22 -8.97 -43.44 2.79
CA SER A 22 -9.18 -44.87 2.56
C SER A 22 -8.60 -45.67 3.75
N PRO A 23 -9.18 -46.83 4.11
CA PRO A 23 -9.06 -47.35 5.46
C PRO A 23 -7.90 -48.34 5.67
N ALA A 24 -7.38 -48.26 6.90
CA ALA A 24 -6.74 -49.31 7.72
C ALA A 24 -5.46 -49.98 7.21
N ILE A 25 -4.34 -49.64 7.86
CA ILE A 25 -3.44 -50.55 8.58
C ILE A 25 -2.79 -49.74 9.71
N VAL A 26 -2.91 -50.24 10.94
CA VAL A 26 -2.27 -49.70 12.14
C VAL A 26 -0.81 -50.15 12.17
N THR A 27 0.12 -49.21 12.09
CA THR A 27 1.48 -49.38 12.60
C THR A 27 1.89 -48.10 13.30
N HIS A 28 2.19 -48.20 14.60
CA HIS A 28 2.84 -47.18 15.40
C HIS A 28 4.11 -46.68 14.69
N GLY A 29 4.14 -45.40 14.35
CA GLY A 29 5.32 -44.69 13.86
C GLY A 29 5.19 -43.24 14.33
N GLU A 30 6.24 -42.76 14.97
CA GLU A 30 6.34 -41.49 15.68
C GLU A 30 5.79 -40.30 14.89
N GLU A 31 4.93 -39.54 15.57
CA GLU A 31 4.43 -38.24 15.15
C GLU A 31 5.61 -37.25 15.11
N HIS A 32 6.36 -37.26 14.00
CA HIS A 32 7.18 -36.12 13.64
C HIS A 32 6.26 -34.95 13.30
N ALA A 33 5.81 -34.26 14.33
CA ALA A 33 5.31 -32.89 14.23
C ALA A 33 6.42 -32.06 13.61
N MET A 34 6.39 -31.94 12.28
CA MET A 34 7.26 -31.06 11.52
C MET A 34 6.84 -29.64 11.89
N HIS A 35 7.41 -29.13 12.98
CA HIS A 35 7.47 -27.71 13.27
C HIS A 35 8.17 -27.07 12.07
N HIS A 36 7.39 -26.62 11.09
CA HIS A 36 7.85 -25.66 10.11
C HIS A 36 8.19 -24.38 10.87
N ALA A 37 9.39 -24.32 11.42
CA ALA A 37 9.95 -23.10 11.96
C ALA A 37 9.87 -22.06 10.85
N ALA A 38 9.03 -21.04 11.05
CA ALA A 38 8.93 -19.91 10.13
C ALA A 38 10.35 -19.41 9.87
N SER A 39 10.82 -19.60 8.63
CA SER A 39 12.14 -19.14 8.24
C SER A 39 12.12 -17.62 8.29
N LYS A 40 12.87 -17.05 9.24
CA LYS A 40 12.96 -15.60 9.44
C LYS A 40 13.87 -15.03 8.36
N VAL A 41 13.33 -14.19 7.49
CA VAL A 41 14.12 -13.47 6.49
C VAL A 41 14.40 -12.08 7.04
N LEU A 42 15.69 -11.70 7.06
CA LEU A 42 16.12 -10.34 7.39
C LEU A 42 16.25 -9.56 6.08
N VAL A 43 15.48 -8.49 5.95
CA VAL A 43 15.55 -7.59 4.80
C VAL A 43 15.95 -6.21 5.30
N ASP A 44 16.82 -5.54 4.55
CA ASP A 44 17.23 -4.18 4.85
C ASP A 44 16.04 -3.22 4.67
N ALA A 45 15.86 -2.29 5.60
CA ALA A 45 14.80 -1.28 5.49
C ALA A 45 14.95 -0.43 4.22
N ASP A 46 16.18 -0.21 3.74
CA ASP A 46 16.43 0.57 2.53
C ASP A 46 16.00 -0.18 1.26
N ILE A 47 16.08 -1.52 1.28
CA ILE A 47 15.54 -2.35 0.20
C ILE A 47 14.01 -2.26 0.18
N LEU A 48 13.36 -2.27 1.34
CA LEU A 48 11.90 -2.15 1.42
C LEU A 48 11.41 -0.79 0.95
N ALA A 49 12.16 0.27 1.25
CA ALA A 49 11.81 1.61 0.81
C ALA A 49 11.85 1.80 -0.72
N ALA A 50 12.64 1.00 -1.44
CA ALA A 50 12.60 0.98 -2.90
C ALA A 50 11.24 0.52 -3.45
N PHE A 51 10.40 -0.13 -2.64
CA PHE A 51 9.08 -0.62 -3.02
C PHE A 51 7.92 0.28 -2.57
N VAL A 52 8.19 1.42 -1.92
CA VAL A 52 7.15 2.31 -1.37
C VAL A 52 6.12 2.75 -2.43
N ASN A 53 6.55 2.97 -3.67
CA ASN A 53 5.68 3.41 -4.76
C ASN A 53 4.98 2.26 -5.49
N LYS A 54 5.35 1.00 -5.25
CA LYS A 54 4.84 -0.15 -6.02
C LYS A 54 3.35 -0.37 -5.88
N PRO A 55 2.69 -0.12 -4.72
CA PRO A 55 1.24 -0.10 -4.66
C PRO A 55 0.62 0.95 -5.60
N CYS A 56 1.18 2.16 -5.64
CA CYS A 56 0.69 3.26 -6.50
C CYS A 56 0.78 2.87 -7.99
N GLU A 57 1.95 2.40 -8.44
CA GLU A 57 2.16 1.94 -9.81
C GLU A 57 1.13 0.87 -10.20
N ASN A 58 0.89 -0.12 -9.33
CA ASN A 58 -0.04 -1.19 -9.61
C ASN A 58 -1.51 -0.74 -9.60
N PHE A 59 -1.90 0.25 -8.78
CA PHE A 59 -3.26 0.82 -8.86
C PHE A 59 -3.48 1.58 -10.18
N GLN A 60 -2.48 2.32 -10.65
CA GLN A 60 -2.56 3.00 -11.94
C GLN A 60 -2.64 2.00 -13.10
N LEU A 61 -1.82 0.93 -13.07
CA LEU A 61 -1.87 -0.14 -14.05
C LEU A 61 -3.19 -0.91 -13.99
N ALA A 62 -3.70 -1.23 -12.80
CA ALA A 62 -4.98 -1.88 -12.62
C ALA A 62 -6.12 -1.06 -13.24
N ARG A 63 -6.15 0.24 -12.95
CA ARG A 63 -7.10 1.17 -13.57
C ARG A 63 -6.98 1.18 -15.08
N LYS A 64 -5.75 1.32 -15.61
CA LYS A 64 -5.52 1.35 -17.06
C LYS A 64 -6.06 0.10 -17.73
N GLN A 65 -5.75 -1.08 -17.19
CA GLN A 65 -6.21 -2.34 -17.74
C GLN A 65 -7.73 -2.51 -17.64
N PHE A 66 -8.33 -2.10 -16.52
CA PHE A 66 -9.77 -2.14 -16.30
C PHE A 66 -10.52 -1.29 -17.34
N LEU A 67 -10.06 -0.04 -17.56
CA LEU A 67 -10.66 0.88 -18.53
C LEU A 67 -10.42 0.48 -20.00
N SER A 68 -9.46 -0.41 -20.26
CA SER A 68 -9.23 -1.02 -21.57
C SER A 68 -9.90 -2.41 -21.70
N GLY A 69 -10.81 -2.79 -20.80
CA GLY A 69 -11.52 -4.06 -20.81
C GLY A 69 -10.69 -5.31 -20.48
N ASN A 70 -9.43 -5.13 -20.09
CA ASN A 70 -8.53 -6.22 -19.73
C ASN A 70 -8.68 -6.61 -18.25
N ASN A 71 -9.86 -7.09 -17.87
CA ASN A 71 -10.22 -7.45 -16.49
C ASN A 71 -9.24 -8.42 -15.81
N ALA A 72 -8.77 -9.44 -16.53
CA ALA A 72 -7.78 -10.39 -16.00
C ALA A 72 -6.44 -9.70 -15.63
N LYS A 73 -5.95 -8.78 -16.47
CA LYS A 73 -4.72 -8.03 -16.18
C LYS A 73 -4.93 -7.02 -15.05
N ALA A 74 -6.08 -6.37 -15.01
CA ALA A 74 -6.45 -5.47 -13.92
C ALA A 74 -6.44 -6.21 -12.57
N ALA A 75 -7.08 -7.38 -12.50
CA ALA A 75 -7.06 -8.24 -11.32
C ALA A 75 -5.64 -8.69 -10.94
N GLY A 76 -4.80 -9.01 -11.93
CA GLY A 76 -3.38 -9.30 -11.72
C GLY A 76 -2.63 -8.17 -11.00
N HIS A 77 -2.75 -6.94 -11.48
CA HIS A 77 -2.13 -5.77 -10.84
C HIS A 77 -2.66 -5.51 -9.42
N LEU A 78 -3.97 -5.70 -9.18
CA LEU A 78 -4.55 -5.58 -7.84
C LEU A 78 -3.93 -6.58 -6.86
N ARG A 79 -3.76 -7.84 -7.28
CA ARG A 79 -3.10 -8.87 -6.47
C ARG A 79 -1.63 -8.55 -6.22
N THR A 80 -0.93 -8.01 -7.22
CA THR A 80 0.45 -7.52 -7.04
C THR A 80 0.51 -6.39 -6.02
N ALA A 81 -0.40 -5.41 -6.06
CA ALA A 81 -0.48 -4.37 -5.04
C ALA A 81 -0.73 -4.95 -3.64
N SER A 82 -1.66 -5.91 -3.50
CA SER A 82 -1.90 -6.61 -2.23
C SER A 82 -0.65 -7.31 -1.68
N ALA A 83 0.19 -7.89 -2.54
CA ALA A 83 1.45 -8.50 -2.13
C ALA A 83 2.42 -7.46 -1.52
N TYR A 84 2.53 -6.28 -2.11
CA TYR A 84 3.33 -5.19 -1.53
C TYR A 84 2.76 -4.70 -0.19
N LEU A 85 1.43 -4.57 -0.07
CA LEU A 85 0.82 -4.23 1.22
C LEU A 85 1.09 -5.29 2.29
N ARG A 86 1.15 -6.58 1.94
CA ARG A 86 1.52 -7.64 2.89
C ARG A 86 2.95 -7.48 3.40
N LEU A 87 3.89 -7.02 2.57
CA LEU A 87 5.25 -6.71 3.00
C LEU A 87 5.27 -5.58 4.03
N GLU A 88 4.47 -4.53 3.82
CA GLU A 88 4.31 -3.44 4.79
C GLU A 88 3.64 -3.91 6.08
N ALA A 89 2.57 -4.71 5.99
CA ALA A 89 1.88 -5.27 7.16
C ALA A 89 2.83 -6.11 8.05
N ALA A 90 3.74 -6.87 7.43
CA ALA A 90 4.68 -7.71 8.14
C ALA A 90 5.71 -6.93 8.98
N ARG A 91 5.96 -5.65 8.64
CA ARG A 91 6.82 -4.75 9.44
C ARG A 91 6.04 -3.71 10.26
N ALA A 92 4.71 -3.74 10.19
CA ALA A 92 3.84 -2.79 10.87
C ALA A 92 3.61 -3.16 12.34
N GLU A 93 3.44 -2.13 13.18
CA GLU A 93 2.92 -2.27 14.53
C GLU A 93 1.46 -2.74 14.50
N ALA A 94 0.95 -3.25 15.63
CA ALA A 94 -0.34 -3.96 15.68
C ALA A 94 -1.50 -3.17 15.04
N THR A 95 -1.68 -1.89 15.40
CA THR A 95 -2.76 -1.06 14.86
C THR A 95 -2.63 -0.83 13.35
N SER A 96 -1.43 -0.46 12.88
CA SER A 96 -1.17 -0.26 11.45
C SER A 96 -1.31 -1.56 10.66
N ARG A 97 -0.88 -2.68 11.23
CA ARG A 97 -0.98 -4.01 10.61
C ARG A 97 -2.43 -4.38 10.33
N VAL A 98 -3.33 -4.20 11.30
CA VAL A 98 -4.75 -4.48 11.14
C VAL A 98 -5.37 -3.63 10.02
N ALA A 99 -5.01 -2.35 9.94
CA ALA A 99 -5.49 -1.46 8.88
C ALA A 99 -4.99 -1.92 7.50
N ILE A 100 -3.70 -2.23 7.37
CA ILE A 100 -3.12 -2.70 6.09
C ILE A 100 -3.71 -4.05 5.69
N GLU A 101 -3.84 -5.01 6.61
CA GLU A 101 -4.45 -6.32 6.33
C GLU A 101 -5.92 -6.20 5.92
N THR A 102 -6.63 -5.20 6.44
CA THR A 102 -7.99 -4.89 5.99
C THR A 102 -7.99 -4.44 4.53
N SER A 103 -7.10 -3.51 4.16
CA SER A 103 -6.95 -3.09 2.76
C SER A 103 -6.49 -4.22 1.83
N VAL A 104 -5.64 -5.15 2.30
CA VAL A 104 -5.26 -6.36 1.55
C VAL A 104 -6.48 -7.20 1.21
N ARG A 105 -7.36 -7.46 2.19
CA ARG A 105 -8.60 -8.24 1.96
C ARG A 105 -9.54 -7.53 0.98
N GLU A 106 -9.73 -6.21 1.14
CA GLU A 106 -10.56 -5.42 0.22
C GLU A 106 -10.01 -5.44 -1.22
N LEU A 107 -8.70 -5.35 -1.39
CA LEU A 107 -8.06 -5.45 -2.72
C LEU A 107 -8.21 -6.82 -3.36
N GLU A 108 -8.16 -7.91 -2.58
CA GLU A 108 -8.34 -9.27 -3.11
C GLU A 108 -9.80 -9.55 -3.50
N GLN A 109 -10.74 -9.03 -2.72
CA GLN A 109 -12.16 -9.04 -3.07
C GLN A 109 -12.41 -8.25 -4.36
N LEU A 110 -11.84 -7.04 -4.45
CA LEU A 110 -11.93 -6.22 -5.66
C LEU A 110 -11.28 -6.91 -6.86
N ALA A 111 -10.11 -7.51 -6.71
CA ALA A 111 -9.44 -8.25 -7.78
C ALA A 111 -10.32 -9.37 -8.33
N SER A 112 -10.97 -10.11 -7.43
CA SER A 112 -11.87 -11.20 -7.79
C SER A 112 -13.14 -10.68 -8.49
N ALA A 113 -13.71 -9.56 -8.03
CA ALA A 113 -14.87 -8.93 -8.67
C ALA A 113 -14.52 -8.35 -10.06
N VAL A 114 -13.36 -7.71 -10.19
CA VAL A 114 -12.85 -7.19 -11.47
C VAL A 114 -12.67 -8.33 -12.47
N GLU A 115 -12.01 -9.43 -12.06
CA GLU A 115 -11.78 -10.59 -12.92
C GLU A 115 -13.08 -11.21 -13.44
N ARG A 116 -14.14 -11.22 -12.62
CA ARG A 116 -15.47 -11.71 -12.99
C ARG A 116 -16.35 -10.69 -13.71
N GLY A 117 -15.89 -9.45 -13.89
CA GLY A 117 -16.69 -8.37 -14.49
C GLY A 117 -17.87 -7.92 -13.63
N GLU A 118 -17.78 -8.08 -12.31
CA GLU A 118 -18.87 -7.80 -11.36
C GLU A 118 -18.88 -6.36 -10.83
N VAL A 119 -17.82 -5.59 -11.08
CA VAL A 119 -17.72 -4.19 -10.66
C VAL A 119 -18.75 -3.34 -11.39
N ARG A 120 -19.59 -2.61 -10.65
CA ARG A 120 -20.69 -1.82 -11.21
C ARG A 120 -20.42 -0.33 -11.26
N ALA A 121 -19.43 0.16 -10.51
CA ALA A 121 -19.06 1.56 -10.56
C ALA A 121 -17.55 1.77 -10.42
N TYR A 122 -17.03 2.77 -11.13
CA TYR A 122 -15.63 3.17 -11.02
C TYR A 122 -15.26 3.60 -9.58
N SER A 123 -16.22 4.18 -8.86
CA SER A 123 -16.09 4.56 -7.46
C SER A 123 -15.73 3.39 -6.55
N GLU A 124 -16.03 2.14 -6.93
CA GLU A 124 -15.64 0.94 -6.17
C GLU A 124 -14.11 0.74 -6.18
N LEU A 125 -13.45 0.88 -7.34
CA LEU A 125 -11.99 0.82 -7.44
C LEU A 125 -11.36 1.96 -6.63
N GLN A 126 -11.86 3.17 -6.86
CA GLN A 126 -11.35 4.39 -6.24
C GLN A 126 -11.43 4.32 -4.71
N ARG A 127 -12.54 3.83 -4.15
CA ARG A 127 -12.70 3.64 -2.70
C ARG A 127 -11.59 2.77 -2.11
N VAL A 128 -11.36 1.60 -2.71
CA VAL A 128 -10.36 0.64 -2.22
C VAL A 128 -8.94 1.20 -2.35
N PHE A 129 -8.63 1.92 -3.44
CA PHE A 129 -7.32 2.58 -3.59
C PHE A 129 -7.09 3.65 -2.54
N VAL A 130 -8.11 4.47 -2.25
CA VAL A 130 -8.02 5.50 -1.21
C VAL A 130 -7.81 4.86 0.16
N GLN A 131 -8.53 3.79 0.50
CA GLN A 131 -8.37 3.09 1.78
C GLN A 131 -6.97 2.50 1.93
N ALA A 132 -6.45 1.83 0.90
CA ALA A 132 -5.10 1.28 0.90
C ALA A 132 -4.03 2.36 1.11
N HIS A 133 -4.13 3.49 0.40
CA HIS A 133 -3.21 4.60 0.57
C HIS A 133 -3.33 5.28 1.94
N VAL A 134 -4.54 5.40 2.49
CA VAL A 134 -4.76 5.88 3.86
C VAL A 134 -4.08 4.98 4.89
N ALA A 135 -4.22 3.66 4.76
CA ALA A 135 -3.60 2.69 5.66
C ALA A 135 -2.07 2.79 5.61
N LEU A 136 -1.49 2.88 4.41
CA LEU A 136 -0.05 3.03 4.22
C LEU A 136 0.46 4.38 4.76
N ALA A 137 -0.21 5.49 4.45
CA ALA A 137 0.16 6.81 4.94
C ALA A 137 0.19 6.86 6.48
N SER A 138 -0.83 6.27 7.12
CA SER A 138 -0.92 6.16 8.57
C SER A 138 0.22 5.31 9.15
N HIS A 139 0.50 4.17 8.53
CA HIS A 139 1.61 3.29 8.92
C HIS A 139 2.96 4.01 8.90
N HIS A 140 3.27 4.68 7.79
CA HIS A 140 4.54 5.39 7.66
C HIS A 140 4.63 6.62 8.58
N CYS A 141 3.52 7.29 8.90
CA CYS A 141 3.51 8.33 9.95
C CYS A 141 3.91 7.76 11.31
N VAL A 142 3.37 6.61 11.70
CA VAL A 142 3.70 5.94 12.97
C VAL A 142 5.17 5.52 13.00
N GLN A 143 5.69 4.97 11.90
CA GLN A 143 7.11 4.61 11.84
C GLN A 143 8.03 5.84 11.85
N SER A 144 7.65 6.93 11.19
CA SER A 144 8.39 8.19 11.23
C SER A 144 8.46 8.76 12.66
N ASP A 145 7.34 8.74 13.41
CA ASP A 145 7.31 9.10 14.83
C ASP A 145 8.21 8.19 15.67
N SER A 146 8.17 6.87 15.45
CA SER A 146 9.01 5.91 16.16
C SER A 146 10.51 6.16 15.90
N CYS A 147 10.88 6.41 14.64
CA CYS A 147 12.25 6.78 14.28
C CYS A 147 12.66 8.16 14.84
N CYS A 148 11.73 9.12 14.93
CA CYS A 148 11.99 10.41 15.55
C CYS A 148 12.27 10.26 17.06
N CYS A 149 11.48 9.46 17.78
CA CYS A 149 11.72 9.15 19.19
C CYS A 149 13.08 8.45 19.41
N GLN A 150 13.51 7.62 18.46
CA GLN A 150 14.82 6.96 18.54
C GLN A 150 15.96 7.94 18.27
N LEU A 151 15.84 8.78 17.24
CA LEU A 151 16.77 9.86 16.91
C LEU A 151 17.01 10.79 18.11
N GLU A 152 15.96 11.16 18.83
CA GLU A 152 16.08 12.00 20.04
C GLU A 152 16.85 11.33 21.18
N LYS A 153 16.73 10.01 21.32
CA LYS A 153 17.49 9.23 22.33
C LYS A 153 18.96 9.10 21.94
N ASP A 154 19.24 8.95 20.66
CA ASP A 154 20.60 8.76 20.12
C ASP A 154 21.36 10.10 20.02
N GLY A 155 20.67 11.24 20.11
CA GLY A 155 21.27 12.57 20.11
C GLY A 155 21.98 12.90 18.79
N ASN A 156 23.12 13.59 18.85
CA ASN A 156 23.86 14.04 17.66
C ASN A 156 24.43 12.91 16.78
N GLU A 157 24.39 11.66 17.23
CA GLU A 157 24.84 10.48 16.46
C GLU A 157 23.70 9.77 15.72
N GLY A 158 22.44 10.18 15.92
CA GLY A 158 21.29 9.49 15.38
C GLY A 158 21.13 9.68 13.86
N ASP A 159 20.71 8.60 13.18
CA ASP A 159 20.52 8.57 11.73
C ASP A 159 19.13 9.12 11.34
N VAL A 160 19.12 10.28 10.69
CA VAL A 160 17.90 10.94 10.21
C VAL A 160 17.26 10.23 9.02
N THR A 161 17.99 9.32 8.37
CA THR A 161 17.55 8.62 7.14
C THR A 161 16.25 7.88 7.37
N CYS A 162 16.06 7.22 8.52
CA CYS A 162 14.79 6.56 8.81
C CYS A 162 13.62 7.54 8.84
N VAL A 163 13.76 8.67 9.57
CA VAL A 163 12.68 9.66 9.70
C VAL A 163 12.30 10.22 8.33
N CYS A 164 13.30 10.62 7.53
CA CYS A 164 13.10 11.13 6.17
C CYS A 164 12.39 10.11 5.27
N ARG A 165 12.85 8.86 5.28
CA ARG A 165 12.32 7.78 4.43
C ARG A 165 10.85 7.49 4.73
N GLU A 166 10.50 7.32 6.00
CA GLU A 166 9.11 7.06 6.40
C GLU A 166 8.23 8.31 6.23
N LEU A 167 8.75 9.52 6.46
CA LEU A 167 7.98 10.75 6.26
C LEU A 167 7.68 11.01 4.77
N ASN A 168 8.63 10.71 3.88
CA ASN A 168 8.43 10.76 2.44
C ASN A 168 7.36 9.75 2.01
N ALA A 169 7.45 8.50 2.47
CA ALA A 169 6.46 7.46 2.19
C ALA A 169 5.05 7.85 2.63
N ALA A 170 4.91 8.42 3.85
CA ALA A 170 3.66 8.91 4.36
C ALA A 170 3.06 10.03 3.50
N THR A 171 3.91 10.96 3.04
CA THR A 171 3.51 12.08 2.17
C THR A 171 3.00 11.60 0.83
N ILE A 172 3.76 10.72 0.16
CA ILE A 172 3.38 10.14 -1.13
C ILE A 172 2.01 9.46 -1.03
N HIS A 173 1.80 8.60 -0.04
CA HIS A 173 0.54 7.88 0.08
C HIS A 173 -0.64 8.78 0.48
N LEU A 174 -0.42 9.81 1.32
CA LEU A 174 -1.47 10.78 1.64
C LEU A 174 -1.91 11.57 0.41
N GLU A 175 -0.96 11.96 -0.44
CA GLU A 175 -1.25 12.68 -1.69
C GLU A 175 -1.96 11.78 -2.69
N GLN A 176 -1.51 10.53 -2.88
CA GLN A 176 -2.21 9.56 -3.71
C GLN A 176 -3.64 9.32 -3.23
N ALA A 177 -3.87 9.14 -1.92
CA ALA A 177 -5.21 9.03 -1.36
C ALA A 177 -6.07 10.26 -1.69
N THR A 178 -5.50 11.46 -1.61
CA THR A 178 -6.19 12.71 -1.92
C THR A 178 -6.54 12.82 -3.40
N MET A 179 -5.59 12.52 -4.29
CA MET A 179 -5.78 12.59 -5.73
C MET A 179 -6.81 11.56 -6.22
N TRP A 180 -6.74 10.32 -5.69
CA TRP A 180 -7.75 9.31 -5.98
C TRP A 180 -9.12 9.75 -5.48
N ARG A 181 -9.24 10.24 -4.24
CA ARG A 181 -10.51 10.73 -3.68
C ARG A 181 -11.11 11.85 -4.52
N ASN A 182 -10.29 12.82 -4.95
CA ASN A 182 -10.75 13.98 -5.70
C ASN A 182 -11.00 13.68 -7.19
N GLY A 183 -10.64 12.50 -7.68
CA GLY A 183 -10.69 12.15 -9.10
C GLY A 183 -9.60 12.85 -9.93
N GLU A 184 -8.59 13.46 -9.31
CA GLU A 184 -7.53 14.19 -10.01
C GLU A 184 -6.61 13.25 -10.79
N LEU A 185 -6.33 12.06 -10.24
CA LEU A 185 -5.62 11.00 -10.97
C LEU A 185 -6.39 10.56 -12.21
N ALA A 186 -7.71 10.69 -12.20
CA ALA A 186 -8.51 10.35 -13.37
C ALA A 186 -8.15 11.20 -14.60
N ASN A 187 -7.77 12.46 -14.36
CA ASN A 187 -7.51 13.47 -15.37
C ASN A 187 -6.04 13.54 -15.81
N LEU A 188 -5.11 13.04 -14.99
CA LEU A 188 -3.65 13.14 -15.22
C LEU A 188 -3.09 12.10 -16.20
N VAL A 189 -3.71 10.92 -16.27
CA VAL A 189 -3.37 9.87 -17.22
C VAL A 189 -4.62 9.65 -18.05
N GLN A 190 -4.63 10.13 -19.30
CA GLN A 190 -5.68 9.77 -20.24
C GLN A 190 -5.54 8.27 -20.53
N PRO A 191 -6.49 7.44 -20.11
CA PRO A 191 -6.54 6.06 -20.57
C PRO A 191 -6.60 6.07 -22.09
N THR A 192 -5.88 5.16 -22.71
CA THR A 192 -6.30 4.63 -24.00
C THR A 192 -7.62 3.90 -23.73
N TYR A 193 -8.73 4.64 -23.78
CA TYR A 193 -10.06 4.09 -23.64
C TYR A 193 -10.36 3.27 -24.90
N ASP A 194 -10.88 2.07 -24.69
CA ASP A 194 -11.68 1.43 -25.72
C ASP A 194 -13.10 1.99 -25.58
N GLU A 195 -13.44 2.97 -26.43
CA GLU A 195 -14.76 3.62 -26.41
C GLU A 195 -15.89 2.59 -26.57
N SER A 196 -15.66 1.53 -27.33
CA SER A 196 -16.67 0.48 -27.55
C SER A 196 -16.93 -0.32 -26.28
N HIS A 197 -15.88 -0.68 -25.55
CA HIS A 197 -16.00 -1.37 -24.28
C HIS A 197 -16.68 -0.50 -23.21
N PHE A 198 -16.33 0.79 -23.18
CA PHE A 198 -16.92 1.70 -22.21
C PHE A 198 -18.43 1.89 -22.44
N ALA A 199 -18.83 2.08 -23.70
CA ALA A 199 -20.24 2.14 -24.08
C ALA A 199 -20.98 0.83 -23.73
N GLU A 200 -20.32 -0.32 -23.89
CA GLU A 200 -20.86 -1.62 -23.48
C GLU A 200 -21.08 -1.68 -21.97
N MET A 201 -20.09 -1.27 -21.17
CA MET A 201 -20.21 -1.20 -19.70
C MET A 201 -21.36 -0.28 -19.27
N GLU A 202 -21.46 0.93 -19.84
CA GLU A 202 -22.55 1.87 -19.54
C GLU A 202 -23.92 1.27 -19.92
N SER A 203 -24.01 0.56 -21.06
CA SER A 203 -25.23 -0.14 -21.47
C SER A 203 -25.64 -1.26 -20.49
N MET A 204 -24.67 -1.86 -19.80
CA MET A 204 -24.88 -2.84 -18.73
C MET A 204 -25.13 -2.20 -17.35
N GLY A 205 -25.31 -0.89 -17.29
CA GLY A 205 -25.59 -0.14 -16.07
C GLY A 205 -24.37 0.23 -15.25
N PHE A 206 -23.16 0.18 -15.83
CA PHE A 206 -21.95 0.65 -15.16
C PHE A 206 -22.01 2.17 -14.94
N SER A 207 -21.68 2.61 -13.72
CA SER A 207 -21.58 4.03 -13.41
C SER A 207 -20.14 4.53 -13.55
N ASN A 208 -19.93 5.42 -14.52
CA ASN A 208 -18.69 6.20 -14.64
C ASN A 208 -18.61 7.36 -13.64
N SER A 209 -19.50 7.42 -12.64
CA SER A 209 -19.42 8.47 -11.63
C SER A 209 -18.13 8.29 -10.83
N MET A 210 -17.13 9.12 -11.15
CA MET A 210 -15.89 9.24 -10.40
C MET A 210 -16.06 10.07 -9.12
N ALA A 211 -17.26 10.61 -8.90
CA ALA A 211 -17.62 11.32 -7.69
C ALA A 211 -17.88 10.31 -6.56
N MET A 212 -16.84 10.03 -5.78
CA MET A 212 -17.05 9.57 -4.40
C MET A 212 -17.86 10.63 -3.65
N PRO A 213 -18.75 10.27 -2.72
CA PRO A 213 -19.46 11.26 -1.92
C PRO A 213 -18.45 12.20 -1.26
N LYS A 214 -18.42 13.46 -1.68
CA LYS A 214 -17.46 14.48 -1.20
C LYS A 214 -17.55 14.73 0.32
N ASN A 215 -18.56 14.17 0.97
CA ASN A 215 -19.00 14.52 2.32
C ASN A 215 -18.84 13.40 3.36
N ASN A 216 -17.82 12.54 3.23
CA ASN A 216 -17.42 11.72 4.37
C ASN A 216 -16.61 12.58 5.34
N ALA A 217 -17.30 13.26 6.27
CA ALA A 217 -16.71 14.16 7.25
C ALA A 217 -15.57 13.50 8.03
N ASP A 218 -15.72 12.22 8.39
CA ASP A 218 -14.72 11.45 9.14
C ASP A 218 -13.44 11.27 8.33
N GLN A 219 -13.57 10.94 7.04
CA GLN A 219 -12.42 10.77 6.16
C GLN A 219 -11.71 12.11 5.88
N ASN A 220 -12.46 13.20 5.76
CA ASN A 220 -11.90 14.54 5.60
C ASN A 220 -11.15 14.98 6.86
N GLN A 221 -11.73 14.74 8.03
CA GLN A 221 -11.08 15.00 9.31
C GLN A 221 -9.80 14.17 9.44
N PHE A 222 -9.85 12.89 9.09
CA PHE A 222 -8.71 11.99 9.14
C PHE A 222 -7.55 12.47 8.23
N LEU A 223 -7.82 12.76 6.97
CA LEU A 223 -6.80 13.24 6.02
C LEU A 223 -6.21 14.59 6.45
N SER A 224 -7.04 15.48 6.99
CA SER A 224 -6.58 16.75 7.57
C SER A 224 -5.65 16.53 8.77
N SER A 225 -6.05 15.62 9.68
CA SER A 225 -5.26 15.26 10.86
C SER A 225 -3.92 14.64 10.49
N MET A 226 -3.89 13.75 9.47
CA MET A 226 -2.63 13.20 8.96
C MET A 226 -1.74 14.28 8.34
N LYS A 227 -2.31 15.19 7.55
CA LYS A 227 -1.55 16.32 6.97
C LYS A 227 -0.91 17.18 8.06
N GLN A 228 -1.64 17.47 9.14
CA GLN A 228 -1.11 18.20 10.29
C GLN A 228 0.02 17.43 10.98
N ARG A 229 -0.13 16.11 11.16
CA ARG A 229 0.89 15.26 11.79
C ARG A 229 2.18 15.20 10.96
N ILE A 230 2.08 14.99 9.64
CA ILE A 230 3.22 15.03 8.71
C ILE A 230 3.91 16.40 8.79
N GLY A 231 3.14 17.49 8.77
CA GLY A 231 3.71 18.84 8.90
C GLY A 231 4.40 19.11 10.24
N SER A 232 3.89 18.53 11.34
CA SER A 232 4.52 18.62 12.67
C SER A 232 5.84 17.85 12.71
N LEU A 233 5.84 16.61 12.22
CA LEU A 233 7.04 15.77 12.11
C LEU A 233 8.12 16.42 11.25
N HIS A 234 7.73 16.99 10.11
CA HIS A 234 8.63 17.72 9.23
C HIS A 234 9.33 18.87 9.97
N LYS A 235 8.56 19.72 10.65
CA LYS A 235 9.11 20.86 11.41
C LYS A 235 10.03 20.40 12.53
N LYS A 236 9.67 19.31 13.22
CA LYS A 236 10.49 18.72 14.28
C LYS A 236 11.84 18.25 13.74
N LEU A 237 11.83 17.60 12.57
CA LEU A 237 13.05 17.14 11.91
C LEU A 237 13.93 18.30 11.43
N GLU A 238 13.35 19.36 10.88
CA GLU A 238 14.10 20.58 10.52
C GLU A 238 14.73 21.25 11.74
N ALA A 239 14.00 21.32 12.85
CA ALA A 239 14.51 21.86 14.11
C ALA A 239 15.66 21.02 14.67
N PHE A 240 15.55 19.69 14.62
CA PHE A 240 16.59 18.78 15.08
C PHE A 240 17.87 18.88 14.23
N THR A 241 17.73 18.96 12.91
CA THR A 241 18.87 18.98 11.98
C THR A 241 19.47 20.37 11.78
N GLY A 242 18.75 21.43 12.13
CA GLY A 242 19.10 22.82 11.81
C GLY A 242 19.09 23.11 10.30
N ARG A 243 18.46 22.25 9.49
CA ARG A 243 18.43 22.36 8.02
C ARG A 243 16.98 22.35 7.53
N LYS A 244 16.73 23.08 6.44
CA LYS A 244 15.50 22.90 5.67
C LYS A 244 15.57 21.59 4.90
N ILE A 245 14.52 20.78 5.01
CA ILE A 245 14.43 19.49 4.34
C ILE A 245 13.33 19.60 3.31
N GLN A 246 13.57 19.13 2.09
CA GLN A 246 12.51 18.96 1.10
C GLN A 246 11.98 17.54 1.19
N LEU A 247 10.68 17.40 1.43
CA LEU A 247 10.00 16.12 1.25
C LEU A 247 9.75 15.90 -0.24
N ALA A 248 9.75 14.64 -0.64
CA ALA A 248 9.44 14.26 -2.01
C ALA A 248 8.08 14.82 -2.44
N ARG A 249 8.03 15.46 -3.62
CA ARG A 249 6.76 15.84 -4.27
C ARG A 249 6.35 14.76 -5.27
N PRO A 250 5.06 14.43 -5.45
CA PRO A 250 4.62 13.43 -6.42
C PRO A 250 5.04 13.74 -7.84
N ASN A 251 5.21 15.03 -8.17
CA ASN A 251 5.55 15.48 -9.52
C ASN A 251 7.02 15.16 -9.89
N GLU A 252 7.84 14.82 -8.90
CA GLU A 252 9.24 14.37 -9.07
C GLU A 252 9.34 12.84 -9.17
N ILE A 253 8.23 12.17 -8.93
CA ILE A 253 8.02 10.74 -9.12
C ILE A 253 7.26 10.63 -10.44
N ASP A 254 7.90 10.14 -11.49
CA ASP A 254 7.18 9.96 -12.76
C ASP A 254 6.00 8.99 -12.58
N ALA A 255 5.12 8.91 -13.59
CA ALA A 255 3.97 7.99 -13.58
C ALA A 255 4.34 6.50 -13.41
N PHE A 256 5.64 6.17 -13.30
CA PHE A 256 6.19 4.84 -13.09
C PHE A 256 6.97 4.71 -11.78
N GLY A 257 6.85 5.67 -10.84
CA GLY A 257 7.48 5.57 -9.54
C GLY A 257 8.97 5.94 -9.53
N GLY A 258 9.53 6.38 -10.66
CA GLY A 258 10.92 6.81 -10.77
C GLY A 258 11.12 8.19 -10.15
N MET A 259 11.91 8.29 -9.08
CA MET A 259 12.45 9.58 -8.66
C MET A 259 13.44 10.05 -9.73
N GLY A 260 13.13 11.15 -10.40
CA GLY A 260 14.12 11.87 -11.19
C GLY A 260 15.18 12.43 -10.24
N LEU A 261 16.28 11.70 -10.04
CA LEU A 261 17.45 12.23 -9.34
C LEU A 261 18.00 13.41 -10.17
N ARG A 262 17.69 14.63 -9.75
CA ARG A 262 18.38 15.86 -10.13
C ARG A 262 19.08 16.45 -8.93
#